data_AF-A0A0L8H295-F1
#
_entry.id   AF-A0A0L8H295-F1
#
_cell.length_a   1.000
_cell.length_b   1.000
_cell.length_c   1.000
_cell.angle_alpha   90.00
_cell.angle_beta   90.00
_cell.angle_gamma   90.00
#
_symmetry.space_group_name_H-M   'P 1'
#
loop_
_entity.id
_entity.type
_entity.pdbx_description
1 polymer ?
#
loop_
_entity_poly.entity_id
_entity_poly.type
_entity_poly.pdbx_seq_one_letter_code
_entity_poly.pdbx_strand_id
1 'polypeptide(L)'
;IPSPLTPALEAEKKQKDSMRKKVKQQRLKERRSIDKQREASIEESNLKQQQQKLEALRFKNLSEREKRALAAERRILDAKESDEEKPVFSRCSQCQCNISGLVPFEYYNFRFCTPKCLKDHRLKSKTS
;
A
#
# COMPACT_ATOMS: atom_id res chain seq x y z
N ILE A 1 -61.96 -4.24 23.74
CA ILE A 1 -61.19 -3.18 23.04
C ILE A 1 -60.07 -2.77 24.00
N PRO A 2 -58.77 -2.86 23.64
CA PRO A 2 -57.71 -2.50 24.58
C PRO A 2 -57.69 -0.98 24.78
N SER A 3 -57.60 -0.55 26.04
CA SER A 3 -57.64 0.88 26.43
C SER A 3 -56.47 1.68 25.85
N PRO A 4 -56.65 3.00 25.59
CA PRO A 4 -55.58 3.86 25.09
C PRO A 4 -54.43 3.91 26.09
N LEU A 5 -53.20 3.69 25.60
CA LEU A 5 -51.99 3.77 26.43
C LEU A 5 -51.83 5.21 26.96
N THR A 6 -51.47 5.34 28.24
CA THR A 6 -51.18 6.63 28.84
C THR A 6 -49.95 7.28 28.19
N PRO A 7 -49.92 8.62 28.03
CA PRO A 7 -48.85 9.33 27.30
C PRO A 7 -47.43 9.09 27.83
N ALA A 8 -47.30 8.75 29.13
CA ALA A 8 -46.02 8.37 29.72
C ALA A 8 -45.45 7.06 29.16
N LEU A 9 -46.30 6.06 28.90
CA LEU A 9 -45.87 4.77 28.32
C LEU A 9 -45.48 4.90 26.84
N GLU A 10 -46.09 5.83 26.12
CA GLU A 10 -45.76 6.12 24.72
C GLU A 10 -44.39 6.82 24.60
N ALA A 11 -44.11 7.76 25.51
CA ALA A 11 -42.81 8.42 25.59
C ALA A 11 -41.67 7.43 25.92
N GLU A 12 -41.90 6.48 26.85
CA GLU A 12 -40.90 5.46 27.19
C GLU A 12 -40.61 4.50 26.03
N LYS A 13 -41.65 4.07 25.30
CA LYS A 13 -41.48 3.25 24.08
C LYS A 13 -40.66 4.00 23.02
N LYS A 14 -40.96 5.27 22.79
CA LYS A 14 -40.21 6.11 21.83
C LYS A 14 -38.75 6.27 22.23
N GLN A 15 -38.46 6.43 23.53
CA GLN A 15 -37.08 6.48 24.03
C GLN A 15 -36.34 5.16 23.81
N LYS A 16 -36.94 4.02 24.17
CA LYS A 16 -36.38 2.68 23.96
C LYS A 16 -36.12 2.40 22.48
N ASP A 17 -37.04 2.76 21.59
CA ASP A 17 -36.86 2.60 20.14
C ASP A 17 -35.76 3.51 19.59
N SER A 18 -35.65 4.74 20.08
CA SER A 18 -34.56 5.64 19.70
C SER A 18 -33.19 5.10 20.10
N MET A 19 -33.09 4.50 21.29
CA MET A 19 -31.85 3.90 21.80
C MET A 19 -31.47 2.66 20.97
N ARG A 20 -32.45 1.78 20.68
CA ARG A 20 -32.24 0.61 19.81
C ARG A 20 -31.78 1.00 18.41
N LYS A 21 -32.37 2.06 17.83
CA LYS A 21 -31.95 2.59 16.51
C LYS A 21 -30.51 3.12 16.54
N LYS A 22 -30.12 3.87 17.58
CA LYS A 22 -28.74 4.37 17.75
C LYS A 22 -27.73 3.23 17.85
N VAL A 23 -28.01 2.22 18.67
CA VAL A 23 -27.13 1.03 18.82
C VAL A 23 -27.00 0.27 17.50
N LYS A 24 -28.12 0.03 16.78
CA LYS A 24 -28.09 -0.63 15.47
C LYS A 24 -27.25 0.17 14.47
N GLN A 25 -27.39 1.50 14.45
CA GLN A 25 -26.63 2.36 13.56
C GLN A 25 -25.13 2.38 13.89
N GLN A 26 -24.75 2.37 15.17
CA GLN A 26 -23.35 2.26 15.59
C GLN A 26 -22.73 0.94 15.14
N ARG A 27 -23.41 -0.20 15.40
CA ARG A 27 -22.93 -1.53 14.95
C ARG A 27 -22.76 -1.62 13.44
N LEU A 28 -23.68 -1.03 12.66
CA LEU A 28 -23.58 -0.99 11.20
C LEU A 28 -22.39 -0.15 10.72
N LYS A 29 -22.11 0.99 11.38
CA LYS A 29 -20.95 1.83 11.07
C LYS A 29 -19.64 1.10 11.35
N GLU A 30 -19.55 0.46 12.52
CA GLU A 30 -18.38 -0.32 12.93
C GLU A 30 -18.11 -1.48 11.97
N ARG A 31 -19.14 -2.25 11.61
CA ARG A 31 -19.00 -3.34 10.63
C ARG A 31 -18.51 -2.83 9.28
N ARG A 32 -19.08 -1.73 8.78
CA ARG A 32 -18.63 -1.10 7.53
C ARG A 32 -17.19 -0.61 7.59
N SER A 33 -16.73 -0.07 8.73
CA SER A 33 -15.33 0.35 8.85
C SER A 33 -14.37 -0.84 8.86
N ILE A 34 -14.75 -1.93 9.52
CA ILE A 34 -13.95 -3.17 9.54
C ILE A 34 -13.87 -3.77 8.14
N ASP A 35 -15.00 -3.86 7.43
CA ASP A 35 -15.06 -4.39 6.07
C ASP A 35 -14.17 -3.56 5.12
N LYS A 36 -14.25 -2.22 5.20
CA LYS A 36 -13.37 -1.32 4.41
C LYS A 36 -11.89 -1.49 4.71
N GLN A 37 -11.51 -1.65 5.98
CA GLN A 37 -10.10 -1.87 6.35
C GLN A 37 -9.59 -3.21 5.83
N ARG A 38 -10.42 -4.26 5.88
CA ARG A 38 -10.09 -5.57 5.33
C ARG A 38 -9.91 -5.51 3.82
N GLU A 39 -10.83 -4.87 3.10
CA GLU A 39 -10.74 -4.67 1.66
C GLU A 39 -9.45 -3.92 1.28
N ALA A 40 -9.15 -2.81 1.95
CA ALA A 40 -7.93 -2.03 1.71
C ALA A 40 -6.66 -2.85 1.97
N SER A 41 -6.64 -3.66 3.03
CA SER A 41 -5.49 -4.53 3.35
C SER A 41 -5.31 -5.66 2.32
N ILE A 42 -6.42 -6.25 1.85
CA ILE A 42 -6.40 -7.26 0.77
C ILE A 42 -5.89 -6.64 -0.52
N GLU A 43 -6.36 -5.45 -0.88
CA GLU A 43 -5.92 -4.74 -2.08
C GLU A 43 -4.42 -4.41 -2.02
N GLU A 44 -3.93 -3.88 -0.89
CA GLU A 44 -2.52 -3.58 -0.69
C GLU A 44 -1.66 -4.85 -0.80
N SER A 45 -2.10 -5.95 -0.20
CA SER A 45 -1.40 -7.24 -0.27
C SER A 45 -1.33 -7.77 -1.71
N ASN A 46 -2.43 -7.73 -2.45
CA ASN A 46 -2.47 -8.12 -3.86
C ASN A 46 -1.53 -7.25 -4.71
N LEU A 47 -1.53 -5.93 -4.48
CA LEU A 47 -0.66 -5.00 -5.19
C LEU A 47 0.82 -5.30 -4.91
N LYS A 48 1.20 -5.53 -3.64
CA LYS A 48 2.57 -5.93 -3.25
C LYS A 48 2.97 -7.25 -3.89
N GLN A 49 2.11 -8.26 -3.88
CA GLN A 49 2.38 -9.55 -4.54
C GLN A 49 2.58 -9.39 -6.05
N GLN A 50 1.77 -8.56 -6.72
CA GLN A 50 1.92 -8.29 -8.14
C GLN A 50 3.26 -7.60 -8.43
N GLN A 51 3.66 -6.62 -7.62
CA GLN A 51 4.95 -5.95 -7.75
C GLN A 51 6.13 -6.93 -7.57
N GLN A 52 6.05 -7.81 -6.57
CA GLN A 52 7.06 -8.85 -6.35
C GLN A 52 7.15 -9.83 -7.52
N LYS A 53 6.02 -10.25 -8.10
CA LYS A 53 6.02 -11.11 -9.31
C LYS A 53 6.68 -10.43 -10.50
N LEU A 54 6.38 -9.15 -10.73
CA LEU A 54 7.02 -8.37 -11.79
C LEU A 54 8.52 -8.16 -11.56
N GLU A 55 8.94 -7.99 -10.31
CA GLU A 55 10.36 -7.95 -9.95
C GLU A 55 11.04 -9.30 -10.16
N ALA A 56 10.43 -10.41 -9.75
CA ALA A 56 10.97 -11.75 -9.95
C ALA A 56 11.16 -12.09 -11.44
N LEU A 57 10.22 -11.68 -12.30
CA LEU A 57 10.35 -11.83 -13.74
C LEU A 57 11.54 -11.04 -14.28
N ARG A 58 11.77 -9.81 -13.79
CA ARG A 58 12.93 -9.00 -14.19
C ARG A 58 14.24 -9.60 -13.68
N PHE A 59 14.26 -10.06 -12.43
CA PHE A 59 15.40 -10.75 -11.83
C PHE A 59 15.80 -11.99 -12.63
N LYS A 60 14.82 -12.73 -13.15
CA LYS A 60 15.08 -13.92 -13.99
C LYS A 60 15.86 -13.59 -15.26
N ASN A 61 15.64 -12.40 -15.83
CA ASN A 61 16.29 -11.96 -17.08
C ASN A 61 17.71 -11.38 -16.86
N LEU A 62 18.18 -11.25 -15.62
CA LEU A 62 19.53 -10.78 -15.31
C LEU A 62 20.59 -11.85 -15.58
N SER A 63 21.79 -11.41 -15.93
CA SER A 63 22.97 -12.27 -15.97
C SER A 63 23.38 -12.75 -14.57
N GLU A 64 24.12 -13.86 -14.48
CA GLU A 64 24.65 -14.37 -13.20
C GLU A 64 25.54 -13.35 -12.47
N ARG A 65 26.26 -12.51 -13.24
CA ARG A 65 27.07 -11.42 -12.69
C ARG A 65 26.18 -10.39 -11.98
N GLU A 66 25.11 -9.96 -12.61
CA GLU A 66 24.17 -8.97 -12.06
C GLU A 66 23.41 -9.53 -10.85
N LYS A 67 22.96 -10.78 -10.92
CA LYS A 67 22.32 -11.44 -9.76
C LYS A 67 23.26 -11.49 -8.56
N ARG A 68 24.55 -11.81 -8.78
CA ARG A 68 25.56 -11.83 -7.73
C ARG A 68 25.82 -10.44 -7.15
N ALA A 69 25.89 -9.42 -8.00
CA ALA A 69 26.05 -8.03 -7.55
C ALA A 69 24.86 -7.60 -6.66
N LEU A 70 23.62 -7.86 -7.09
CA LEU A 70 22.43 -7.57 -6.29
C LEU A 70 22.39 -8.34 -4.96
N ALA A 71 22.79 -9.61 -4.96
CA ALA A 71 22.87 -10.40 -3.73
C ALA A 71 23.90 -9.82 -2.76
N ALA A 72 25.03 -9.30 -3.26
CA ALA A 72 26.03 -8.62 -2.43
C ALA A 72 25.48 -7.31 -1.86
N GLU A 73 24.82 -6.48 -2.69
CA GLU A 73 24.18 -5.25 -2.22
C GLU A 73 23.17 -5.54 -1.09
N ARG A 74 22.28 -6.52 -1.29
CA ARG A 74 21.29 -6.92 -0.27
C ARG A 74 21.94 -7.32 1.04
N ARG A 75 22.99 -8.15 1.01
CA ARG A 75 23.74 -8.54 2.22
C ARG A 75 24.33 -7.34 2.95
N ILE A 76 24.89 -6.37 2.22
CA ILE A 76 25.46 -5.16 2.83
C ILE A 76 24.37 -4.30 3.46
N LEU A 77 23.21 -4.18 2.82
CA LEU A 77 22.06 -3.44 3.36
C LEU A 77 21.47 -4.10 4.60
N ASP A 78 21.35 -5.43 4.59
CA ASP A 78 20.80 -6.23 5.71
C ASP A 78 21.76 -6.28 6.90
N ALA A 79 23.07 -6.18 6.67
CA ALA A 79 24.09 -6.17 7.72
C ALA A 79 24.11 -4.88 8.57
N LYS A 80 23.40 -3.82 8.15
CA LYS A 80 23.37 -2.55 8.87
C LYS A 80 22.03 -2.35 9.57
N GLU A 81 22.08 -2.18 10.89
CA GLU A 81 20.88 -2.01 11.72
C GLU A 81 20.22 -0.64 11.53
N SER A 82 21.01 0.42 11.31
CA SER A 82 20.51 1.78 11.14
C SER A 82 20.35 2.14 9.66
N ASP A 83 19.27 2.87 9.34
CA ASP A 83 19.00 3.34 7.97
C ASP A 83 19.95 4.48 7.55
N GLU A 84 20.49 5.22 8.53
CA GLU A 84 21.45 6.31 8.33
C GLU A 84 22.82 5.82 7.83
N GLU A 85 23.17 4.58 8.15
CA GLU A 85 24.45 4.00 7.74
C GLU A 85 24.35 3.19 6.43
N LYS A 86 23.15 2.96 5.89
CA LYS A 86 22.99 2.11 4.70
C LYS A 86 23.62 2.76 3.45
N PRO A 87 24.58 2.09 2.81
CA PRO A 87 25.19 2.62 1.60
C PRO A 87 24.16 2.68 0.48
N VAL A 88 24.23 3.74 -0.33
CA VAL A 88 23.37 3.93 -1.49
C VAL A 88 24.16 3.59 -2.75
N PHE A 89 23.92 2.41 -3.29
CA PHE A 89 24.49 1.91 -4.55
C PHE A 89 23.78 2.47 -5.80
N SER A 90 22.49 2.81 -5.70
CA SER A 90 21.70 3.25 -6.85
C SER A 90 20.52 4.11 -6.42
N ARG A 91 20.17 5.13 -7.24
CA ARG A 91 19.02 6.02 -7.02
C ARG A 91 18.13 6.10 -8.25
N CYS A 92 16.85 6.31 -8.01
CA CYS A 92 15.88 6.55 -9.09
C CYS A 92 16.19 7.86 -9.83
N SER A 93 16.36 7.81 -11.14
CA SER A 93 16.67 8.99 -11.97
C SER A 93 15.53 10.02 -12.04
N GLN A 94 14.33 9.69 -11.56
CA GLN A 94 13.18 10.62 -11.53
C GLN A 94 12.91 11.21 -10.14
N CYS A 95 12.88 10.38 -9.09
CA CYS A 95 12.49 10.82 -7.73
C CYS A 95 13.62 10.72 -6.69
N GLN A 96 14.81 10.25 -7.08
CA GLN A 96 16.02 10.18 -6.23
C GLN A 96 15.94 9.27 -5.00
N CYS A 97 14.86 8.49 -4.85
CA CYS A 97 14.77 7.49 -3.79
C CYS A 97 15.88 6.43 -3.95
N ASN A 98 16.34 5.88 -2.82
CA ASN A 98 17.26 4.76 -2.80
C ASN A 98 16.59 3.53 -3.44
N ILE A 99 17.25 2.89 -4.40
CA ILE A 99 16.79 1.66 -5.07
C ILE A 99 17.83 0.54 -5.01
N SER A 100 18.80 0.67 -4.10
CA SER A 100 19.80 -0.36 -3.84
C SER A 100 19.19 -1.71 -3.49
N GLY A 101 19.78 -2.78 -4.01
CA GLY A 101 19.27 -4.14 -3.81
C GLY A 101 17.94 -4.46 -4.52
N LEU A 102 17.35 -3.51 -5.25
CA LEU A 102 16.15 -3.74 -6.07
C LEU A 102 16.55 -4.00 -7.52
N VAL A 103 15.68 -4.69 -8.27
CA VAL A 103 15.79 -4.73 -9.74
C VAL A 103 15.05 -3.52 -10.32
N PRO A 104 15.76 -2.49 -10.82
CA PRO A 104 15.11 -1.28 -11.33
C PRO A 104 14.43 -1.51 -12.67
N PHE A 105 13.62 -0.54 -13.09
CA PHE A 105 13.27 -0.39 -14.50
C PHE A 105 14.38 0.38 -15.19
N GLU A 106 14.85 -0.12 -16.33
CA GLU A 106 15.93 0.50 -17.10
C GLU A 106 15.39 1.10 -18.39
N TYR A 107 15.87 2.29 -18.73
CA TYR A 107 15.61 2.94 -20.02
C TYR A 107 16.85 3.75 -20.42
N TYR A 108 17.51 3.33 -21.49
CA TYR A 108 18.87 3.76 -21.81
C TYR A 108 19.78 3.59 -20.59
N ASN A 109 20.42 4.68 -20.14
CA ASN A 109 21.34 4.68 -19.00
C ASN A 109 20.65 5.09 -17.68
N PHE A 110 19.32 5.21 -17.66
CA PHE A 110 18.56 5.64 -16.49
C PHE A 110 17.86 4.48 -15.79
N ARG A 111 17.76 4.57 -14.46
CA ARG A 111 17.18 3.54 -13.59
C ARG A 111 16.02 4.13 -12.77
N PHE A 112 14.93 3.39 -12.66
CA PHE A 112 13.70 3.88 -12.04
C PHE A 112 13.13 2.88 -11.04
N CYS A 113 12.57 3.39 -9.93
CA CYS A 113 11.91 2.57 -8.92
C CYS A 113 10.56 1.99 -9.40
N THR A 114 9.85 2.71 -10.29
CA THR A 114 8.50 2.33 -10.74
C THR A 114 8.28 2.67 -12.23
N PRO A 115 7.31 2.02 -12.90
CA PRO A 115 6.91 2.38 -14.26
C PRO A 115 6.42 3.82 -14.37
N LYS A 116 5.81 4.35 -13.30
CA LYS A 116 5.37 5.76 -13.23
C LYS A 116 6.56 6.71 -13.33
N CYS A 117 7.61 6.48 -12.55
CA CYS A 117 8.84 7.29 -12.60
C CYS A 117 9.49 7.27 -14.00
N LEU A 118 9.51 6.11 -14.65
CA LEU A 118 9.98 5.99 -16.04
C LEU A 118 9.10 6.80 -17.01
N LYS A 119 7.77 6.69 -16.90
CA LYS A 119 6.82 7.42 -17.75
C LYS A 119 6.99 8.93 -17.60
N ASP A 120 7.08 9.41 -16.36
CA ASP A 120 7.23 10.84 -16.05
C ASP A 120 8.56 11.40 -16.57
N HIS A 121 9.64 10.62 -16.46
CA HIS A 121 10.93 10.99 -17.04
C HIS A 121 10.86 11.14 -18.57
N ARG A 122 10.22 10.18 -19.26
CA ARG A 122 10.01 10.23 -20.72
C ARG A 122 9.13 11.39 -21.18
N LEU A 123 8.25 11.89 -20.32
CA LEU A 123 7.40 13.04 -20.62
C LEU A 123 8.21 14.35 -20.50
N LYS A 124 8.99 14.49 -19.42
CA LYS A 124 9.86 15.67 -19.21
C LYS A 124 10.92 15.83 -20.29
N SER A 125 11.50 14.72 -20.77
CA SER A 125 12.51 14.75 -21.84
C SER A 125 11.96 15.12 -23.22
N LYS A 126 10.63 15.08 -23.42
CA LYS A 126 9.98 15.53 -24.66
C LYS A 126 9.59 17.01 -24.65
N THR A 127 9.57 17.63 -23.47
CA THR A 127 9.19 19.03 -23.28
C THR A 127 10.40 19.94 -23.01
N SER A 128 11.62 19.40 -23.10
CA SER A 128 12.89 20.13 -22.94
C SER A 128 13.60 20.27 -24.27
#